data_AF-A0A940BKC9-F1
#
_entry.id   AF-A0A940BKC9-F1
#
_cell.length_a   1.000
_cell.length_b   1.000
_cell.length_c   1.000
_cell.angle_alpha   90.00
_cell.angle_beta   90.00
_cell.angle_gamma   90.00
#
_symmetry.space_group_name_H-M   'P 1'
#
loop_
_entity.id
_entity.type
_entity.pdbx_description
1 polymer ?
#
loop_
_entity_poly.entity_id
_entity_poly.type
_entity_poly.pdbx_seq_one_letter_code
_entity_poly.pdbx_strand_id
1 'polypeptide(L)' 'PLCLDLCLLMDLAHRAGRYGTQRFLSFFLKSPMHDYTQDEIPVNHLFQQYVMLKNAIREMGGYEADEEID' A
#
# COMPACT_ATOMS: atom_id res chain seq x y z
N PRO A 1 -10.46 -5.85 -14.09
CA PRO A 1 -10.38 -4.53 -13.40
C PRO A 1 -9.08 -4.30 -12.62
N LEU A 2 -8.49 -5.34 -12.01
CA LEU A 2 -7.30 -5.25 -11.13
C LEU A 2 -6.10 -4.47 -11.70
N CYS A 3 -5.74 -4.71 -12.97
CA CYS A 3 -4.59 -4.03 -13.57
C CYS A 3 -4.79 -2.52 -13.72
N LEU A 4 -6.03 -2.08 -13.95
CA LEU A 4 -6.34 -0.65 -14.05
C LEU A 4 -6.16 0.03 -12.69
N ASP A 5 -6.65 -0.60 -11.63
CA ASP A 5 -6.52 -0.08 -10.27
C ASP A 5 -5.03 0.04 -9.86
N LEU A 6 -4.23 -0.98 -10.21
CA LEU A 6 -2.78 -0.95 -9.96
C LEU A 6 -2.10 0.19 -10.71
N CYS A 7 -2.39 0.37 -12.01
CA CYS A 7 -1.80 1.45 -12.82
C CYS A 7 -2.16 2.83 -12.29
N LEU A 8 -3.42 3.06 -11.91
CA LEU A 8 -3.88 4.34 -11.38
C LEU A 8 -3.19 4.67 -10.03
N LEU A 9 -3.07 3.69 -9.14
CA LEU A 9 -2.43 3.89 -7.84
C LEU A 9 -0.91 4.04 -7.94
N MET A 10 -0.26 3.38 -8.91
CA MET A 10 1.16 3.60 -9.19
C MET A 10 1.44 5.01 -9.71
N ASP A 11 0.60 5.54 -10.61
CA ASP A 11 0.73 6.93 -11.08
C ASP A 11 0.52 7.94 -9.94
N LEU A 12 -0.48 7.70 -9.08
CA LEU A 12 -0.72 8.51 -7.89
C LEU A 12 0.49 8.50 -6.94
N ALA A 13 1.05 7.33 -6.64
CA ALA A 13 2.20 7.19 -5.76
C ALA A 13 3.42 7.95 -6.31
N HIS A 14 3.64 7.89 -7.62
CA HIS A 14 4.72 8.62 -8.28
C HIS A 14 4.54 10.14 -8.16
N ARG A 15 3.32 10.65 -8.37
CA ARG A 15 3.01 12.08 -8.18
C ARG A 15 3.11 12.54 -6.74
N ALA A 16 2.80 11.66 -5.79
CA ALA A 16 2.98 11.91 -4.36
C ALA A 16 4.44 11.78 -3.89
N GLY A 17 5.39 11.51 -4.80
CA GLY A 17 6.81 11.40 -4.47
C GLY A 17 7.20 10.13 -3.70
N ARG A 18 6.36 9.10 -3.69
CA ARG A 18 6.66 7.81 -3.07
C ARG A 18 7.50 6.94 -4.01
N TYR A 19 8.64 6.46 -3.53
CA TYR A 19 9.55 5.58 -4.27
C TYR A 19 9.91 4.33 -3.45
N GLY A 20 10.36 3.28 -4.14
CA GLY A 20 10.71 2.00 -3.52
C GLY A 20 9.51 1.05 -3.38
N THR A 21 9.58 0.18 -2.37
CA THR A 21 8.57 -0.87 -2.16
C THR A 21 7.26 -0.28 -1.65
N GLN A 22 6.25 -0.22 -2.53
CA GLN A 22 4.91 0.31 -2.24
C GLN A 22 4.07 -0.71 -1.48
N ARG A 23 4.25 -0.78 -0.16
CA ARG A 23 3.58 -1.76 0.74
C ARG A 23 2.06 -1.69 0.70
N PHE A 24 1.49 -0.52 0.46
CA PHE A 24 0.03 -0.33 0.40
C PHE A 24 -0.63 -0.96 -0.83
N LEU A 25 0.14 -1.29 -1.89
CA LEU A 25 -0.38 -2.00 -3.07
C LEU A 25 -0.55 -3.51 -2.82
N SER A 26 -0.11 -4.01 -1.65
CA SER A 26 -0.23 -5.41 -1.23
C SER A 26 -1.65 -5.96 -1.33
N PHE A 27 -2.66 -5.12 -1.13
CA PHE A 27 -4.08 -5.47 -1.25
C PHE A 27 -4.46 -6.13 -2.59
N PHE A 28 -3.76 -5.77 -3.67
CA PHE A 28 -4.05 -6.25 -5.02
C PHE A 28 -3.17 -7.45 -5.44
N LEU A 29 -2.22 -7.87 -4.60
CA LEU A 29 -1.22 -8.88 -4.93
C LEU A 29 -1.37 -10.13 -4.08
N LYS A 30 -1.19 -11.31 -4.69
CA LYS A 30 -1.21 -12.58 -3.96
C LYS A 30 0.01 -12.77 -3.07
N SER A 31 1.14 -12.21 -3.48
CA SER A 31 2.41 -12.24 -2.75
C SER A 31 2.96 -10.82 -2.72
N PRO A 32 2.75 -10.07 -1.61
CA PRO A 32 3.15 -8.69 -1.54
C PRO A 32 4.67 -8.55 -1.52
N MET A 33 5.17 -7.56 -2.24
CA MET A 33 6.59 -7.23 -2.26
C MET A 33 6.97 -6.62 -0.91
N HIS A 34 8.01 -7.17 -0.29
CA HIS A 34 8.54 -6.76 1.01
C HIS A 34 10.07 -6.78 0.94
N ASP A 35 10.72 -6.10 1.88
CA ASP A 35 12.18 -6.05 1.91
C ASP A 35 12.75 -7.28 2.64
N TYR A 36 13.22 -8.25 1.86
CA TYR A 36 13.88 -9.45 2.37
C TYR A 36 15.21 -9.16 3.07
N THR A 37 15.82 -7.98 2.88
CA THR A 37 17.10 -7.63 3.53
C THR A 37 16.93 -7.17 4.97
N GLN A 38 15.69 -6.85 5.38
CA GLN A 38 15.33 -6.41 6.72
C GLN A 38 14.48 -7.45 7.47
N ASP A 39 14.41 -8.68 6.98
CA ASP A 39 13.56 -9.77 7.52
C ASP A 39 12.09 -9.34 7.72
N GLU A 40 11.57 -8.47 6.84
CA GLU A 40 10.21 -7.97 6.93
C GLU A 40 9.19 -9.08 6.64
N ILE A 41 8.22 -9.27 7.53
CA ILE A 41 7.15 -10.27 7.33
C ILE A 41 6.02 -9.65 6.49
N PRO A 42 5.67 -10.23 5.33
CA PRO A 42 4.58 -9.73 4.51
C PRO A 42 3.22 -9.94 5.19
N VAL A 43 2.46 -8.87 5.33
CA VAL A 43 1.06 -8.92 5.76
C VAL A 43 0.20 -9.51 4.63
N ASN A 44 -0.49 -10.62 4.89
CA ASN A 44 -1.41 -11.28 3.95
C ASN A 44 -2.89 -11.22 4.39
N HIS A 45 -3.18 -10.55 5.50
CA HIS A 45 -4.55 -10.35 5.97
C HIS A 45 -5.23 -9.21 5.20
N LEU A 46 -6.32 -9.54 4.48
CA LEU A 46 -6.98 -8.61 3.55
C LEU A 46 -7.49 -7.32 4.21
N PHE A 47 -7.99 -7.41 5.45
CA PHE A 47 -8.49 -6.24 6.18
C PHE A 47 -7.36 -5.32 6.64
N GLN A 48 -6.25 -5.87 7.12
CA GLN A 48 -5.05 -5.08 7.46
C GLN A 48 -4.48 -4.39 6.21
N GLN A 49 -4.39 -5.11 5.07
CA GLN A 49 -3.98 -4.52 3.79
C GLN A 49 -4.92 -3.42 3.31
N TYR A 50 -6.22 -3.55 3.57
CA TYR A 50 -7.21 -2.51 3.25
C TYR A 50 -7.03 -1.25 4.10
N VAL A 51 -6.74 -1.41 5.39
CA VAL A 51 -6.38 -0.29 6.29
C VAL A 51 -5.10 0.39 5.81
N MET A 52 -4.08 -0.38 5.43
CA MET A 52 -2.84 0.16 4.84
C MET A 52 -3.11 0.99 3.57
N LEU A 53 -4.00 0.52 2.68
CA LEU A 53 -4.40 1.24 1.47
C LEU A 53 -5.13 2.55 1.81
N LYS A 54 -6.12 2.50 2.70
CA LYS A 54 -6.86 3.70 3.14
C LYS A 54 -5.93 4.74 3.77
N ASN A 55 -5.07 4.33 4.70
CA ASN A 55 -4.16 5.23 5.39
C ASN A 55 -3.16 5.86 4.41
N ALA A 56 -2.61 5.06 3.49
CA ALA A 56 -1.73 5.58 2.44
C ALA A 56 -2.42 6.65 1.57
N ILE A 57 -3.67 6.44 1.18
CA ILE A 57 -4.44 7.42 0.38
C ILE A 57 -4.72 8.69 1.19
N ARG A 58 -5.06 8.56 2.48
CA ARG A 58 -5.30 9.71 3.35
C ARG A 58 -4.06 10.57 3.55
N GLU A 59 -2.93 9.94 3.83
CA GLU A 59 -1.63 10.60 3.95
C GLU A 59 -1.27 11.33 2.65
N MET A 60 -1.45 10.68 1.49
CA MET A 60 -1.23 11.32 0.18
C MET A 60 -2.20 12.48 -0.08
N GLY A 61 -3.39 12.43 0.50
CA GLY A 61 -4.37 13.52 0.48
C GLY A 61 -4.15 14.61 1.53
N GLY A 62 -3.12 14.50 2.38
CA GLY A 62 -2.81 15.47 3.43
C GLY A 62 -3.62 15.31 4.73
N TYR A 63 -4.29 14.17 4.92
CA TYR A 63 -5.02 13.82 6.13
C TYR A 63 -4.24 12.81 6.98
N GLU A 64 -4.45 12.83 8.30
CA GLU A 64 -3.91 11.81 9.20
C GLU A 64 -4.55 10.43 8.94
N ALA A 65 -3.80 9.37 9.29
CA ALA A 65 -4.26 8.00 9.25
C ALA A 65 -5.53 7.81 10.09
N ASP A 66 -6.45 6.99 9.60
CA ASP A 66 -7.80 6.85 10.18
C ASP A 66 -7.87 5.74 11.23
N GLU A 67 -7.16 4.64 10.97
CA GLU A 67 -7.26 3.38 11.72
C GLU A 67 -5.83 2.84 11.95
N GLU A 68 -5.51 2.40 13.17
CA GLU A 68 -4.27 1.67 13.44
C GLU A 68 -4.33 0.25 12.88
N ILE A 69 -3.18 -0.32 12.52
CA ILE A 69 -3.07 -1.71 12.06
C ILE A 69 -2.93 -2.58 13.30
N ASP A 70 -3.98 -3.33 13.63
CA ASP A 70 -4.04 -4.33 14.70
C ASP A 70 -3.32 -5.63 14.32
#